data_AF-A0A7J9DGW3-F1
#
_entry.id   AF-A0A7J9DGW3-F1
#
_cell.length_a   1.000
_cell.length_b   1.000
_cell.length_c   1.000
_cell.angle_alpha   90.00
_cell.angle_beta   90.00
_cell.angle_gamma   90.00
#
_symmetry.space_group_name_H-M   'P 1'
#
loop_
_entity.id
_entity.type
_entity.pdbx_description
1 polymer ?
#
loop_
_entity_poly.entity_id
_entity_poly.type
_entity_poly.pdbx_seq_one_letter_code
_entity_poly.pdbx_strand_id
1 'polypeptide(L)'
;MAVNKYINGKELQPKSCLVRLVSSPHLTCNIPTNFAGGITGVNLPVRPTVLYRDLVQYQLGTFFYTTPRCAKPAAGETHDSFDCDANNNY
;
A
#
# COMPACT_ATOMS: atom_id res chain seq x y z
N MET A 1 -3.04 -0.44 11.16
CA MET A 1 -3.66 -1.73 10.77
C MET A 1 -3.98 -2.51 12.02
N ALA A 2 -5.20 -3.03 12.17
CA ALA A 2 -5.58 -3.89 13.29
C ALA A 2 -5.81 -5.32 12.77
N VAL A 3 -5.28 -6.31 13.49
CA VAL A 3 -5.45 -7.74 13.20
C VAL A 3 -5.77 -8.49 14.49
N ASN A 4 -6.44 -9.64 14.36
CA ASN A 4 -6.58 -10.56 15.46
C ASN A 4 -5.25 -11.27 15.72
N LYS A 5 -4.90 -11.40 17.00
CA LYS A 5 -3.74 -12.14 17.49
C LYS A 5 -3.85 -13.62 17.13
N TYR A 6 -5.07 -14.16 17.11
CA TYR A 6 -5.35 -15.55 16.76
C TYR A 6 -6.20 -15.61 15.49
N ILE A 7 -5.76 -16.40 14.52
CA ILE A 7 -6.49 -16.72 13.29
C ILE A 7 -6.63 -18.24 13.23
N ASN A 8 -7.87 -18.74 13.19
CA ASN A 8 -8.17 -20.17 13.17
C ASN A 8 -7.47 -20.95 14.30
N GLY A 9 -7.42 -20.36 15.50
CA GLY A 9 -6.77 -20.95 16.69
C GLY A 9 -5.24 -20.92 16.69
N LYS A 10 -4.60 -20.36 15.66
CA LYS A 10 -3.13 -20.19 15.59
C LYS A 10 -2.74 -18.75 15.89
N GLU A 11 -1.70 -18.59 16.69
CA GLU A 11 -1.12 -17.27 16.96
C GLU A 11 -0.46 -16.72 15.70
N LEU A 12 -0.77 -15.46 15.38
CA LEU A 12 -0.24 -14.75 14.23
C LEU A 12 1.25 -14.47 14.45
N GLN A 13 2.10 -14.89 13.51
CA GLN A 13 3.53 -14.61 13.52
C GLN A 13 3.81 -13.35 12.68
N PRO A 14 4.04 -12.17 13.29
CA PRO A 14 4.11 -10.90 12.57
C PRO A 14 5.27 -10.85 11.57
N LYS A 15 6.38 -11.49 11.92
CA LYS A 15 7.62 -11.54 11.12
C LYS A 15 7.44 -12.17 9.74
N SER A 16 6.38 -12.97 9.56
CA SER A 16 6.09 -13.71 8.34
C SER A 16 4.95 -13.07 7.53
N CYS A 17 4.42 -11.93 7.99
CA CYS A 17 3.27 -11.27 7.39
C CYS A 17 3.70 -10.11 6.48
N LEU A 18 3.04 -10.00 5.33
CA LEU A 18 3.22 -8.93 4.36
C LEU A 18 1.88 -8.23 4.12
N VAL A 19 1.91 -6.91 4.08
CA VAL A 19 0.74 -6.04 3.86
C VAL A 19 0.86 -5.36 2.52
N ARG A 20 -0.18 -5.44 1.69
CA ARG A 20 -0.24 -4.81 0.36
C ARG A 20 -1.65 -4.38 0.00
N LEU A 21 -1.77 -3.55 -1.02
CA LEU A 21 -3.03 -3.19 -1.67
C LEU A 21 -3.62 -4.42 -2.39
N VAL A 22 -4.94 -4.59 -2.30
CA VAL A 22 -5.68 -5.69 -2.92
C VAL A 22 -6.85 -5.17 -3.73
N SER A 23 -7.69 -4.33 -3.12
CA SER A 23 -8.80 -3.65 -3.80
C SER A 23 -9.09 -2.28 -3.17
N SER A 24 -9.71 -1.39 -3.96
CA SER A 24 -10.21 -0.10 -3.51
C SER A 24 -11.74 -0.13 -3.50
N PRO A 25 -12.41 0.47 -2.50
CA PRO A 25 -13.86 0.63 -2.50
C PRO A 25 -14.33 1.72 -3.48
N HIS A 26 -13.44 2.56 -4.00
CA HIS A 26 -13.80 3.68 -4.87
C HIS A 26 -13.69 3.32 -6.35
N LEU A 27 -14.77 3.53 -7.10
CA LEU A 27 -14.82 3.20 -8.54
C LEU A 27 -13.81 3.97 -9.39
N THR A 28 -13.45 5.20 -9.00
CA THR A 28 -12.58 6.09 -9.78
C THR A 28 -11.13 6.12 -9.29
N CYS A 29 -10.88 5.68 -8.05
CA CYS A 29 -9.57 5.66 -7.40
C CYS A 29 -9.23 4.23 -7.02
N ASN A 30 -9.02 3.39 -8.03
CA ASN A 30 -8.88 1.94 -7.92
C ASN A 30 -7.62 1.36 -8.56
N ILE A 31 -6.75 2.20 -9.12
CA ILE A 31 -5.48 1.72 -9.68
C ILE A 31 -4.46 1.65 -8.54
N PRO A 32 -3.97 0.46 -8.15
CA PRO A 32 -3.00 0.35 -7.07
C PRO A 32 -1.70 1.02 -7.49
N THR A 33 -1.03 1.67 -6.55
CA THR A 33 0.29 2.24 -6.77
C THR A 33 1.33 1.48 -5.96
N ASN A 34 2.59 1.52 -6.39
CA ASN A 34 3.69 0.98 -5.60
C ASN A 34 4.32 1.99 -4.64
N PHE A 35 3.68 3.15 -4.41
CA PHE A 35 4.14 4.08 -3.38
C PHE A 35 4.11 3.41 -2.01
N ALA A 36 5.17 3.60 -1.23
CA ALA A 36 5.40 2.93 0.06
C ALA A 36 5.27 1.38 -0.01
N GLY A 37 5.52 0.77 -1.17
CA GLY A 37 5.39 -0.67 -1.36
C GLY A 37 3.94 -1.14 -1.47
N GLY A 38 3.00 -0.31 -1.93
CA GLY A 38 1.59 -0.69 -2.04
C GLY A 38 1.32 -1.94 -2.89
N ILE A 39 2.04 -2.17 -3.99
CA ILE A 39 1.87 -3.36 -4.85
C ILE A 39 2.75 -4.52 -4.37
N THR A 40 4.04 -4.25 -4.13
CA THR A 40 5.02 -5.28 -3.72
C THR A 40 4.77 -5.77 -2.29
N GLY A 41 4.17 -4.93 -1.48
CA GLY A 41 3.92 -5.11 -0.06
C GLY A 41 5.07 -4.68 0.83
N VAL A 42 4.75 -4.57 2.12
CA VAL A 42 5.70 -4.28 3.19
C VAL A 42 5.57 -5.32 4.30
N ASN A 43 6.69 -5.67 4.90
CA ASN A 43 6.69 -6.58 6.04
C ASN A 43 6.04 -5.92 7.25
N LEU A 44 5.23 -6.68 7.98
CA LEU A 44 4.62 -6.20 9.20
C LEU A 44 5.73 -5.94 10.24
N PRO A 45 5.68 -4.80 10.97
CA PRO A 45 6.66 -4.53 12.02
C PRO A 45 6.67 -5.62 13.09
N VAL A 46 7.85 -5.93 13.61
CA VAL A 46 8.01 -6.94 14.66
C VAL A 46 7.30 -6.51 15.95
N ARG A 47 7.27 -5.21 16.24
CA ARG A 47 6.68 -4.66 17.44
C ARG A 47 5.32 -4.01 17.12
N PRO A 48 4.24 -4.43 17.77
CA PRO A 48 2.96 -3.75 17.66
C PRO A 48 2.99 -2.43 18.42
N THR A 49 2.17 -1.48 17.97
CA THR A 49 1.99 -0.18 18.62
C THR A 49 0.97 -0.27 19.75
N VAL A 50 -0.05 -1.12 19.59
CA VAL A 50 -1.09 -1.35 20.59
C VAL A 50 -1.37 -2.85 20.69
N LEU A 51 -1.49 -3.34 21.92
CA LEU A 51 -1.92 -4.68 22.26
C LEU A 51 -3.12 -4.59 23.20
N TYR A 52 -4.27 -5.10 22.78
CA TYR A 52 -5.48 -5.12 23.61
C TYR A 52 -6.27 -6.41 23.40
N ARG A 53 -6.29 -7.27 24.45
CA ARG A 53 -6.89 -8.61 24.39
C ARG A 53 -6.34 -9.40 23.19
N ASP A 54 -7.21 -9.81 22.27
CA ASP A 54 -6.87 -10.52 21.04
C ASP A 54 -6.66 -9.59 19.85
N LEU A 55 -6.65 -8.28 20.05
CA LEU A 55 -6.47 -7.29 18.98
C LEU A 55 -5.08 -6.69 19.06
N VAL A 56 -4.38 -6.75 17.93
CA VAL A 56 -3.02 -6.24 17.77
C VAL A 56 -3.02 -5.16 16.70
N GLN A 57 -2.46 -4.00 17.01
CA GLN A 57 -2.36 -2.90 16.06
C GLN A 57 -0.91 -2.60 15.69
N TYR A 58 -0.69 -2.40 14.40
CA TYR A 58 0.58 -2.03 13.81
C TYR A 58 0.45 -0.69 13.11
N GLN A 59 1.42 0.19 13.37
CA GLN A 59 1.59 1.40 12.59
C GLN A 59 2.33 1.07 11.29
N LEU A 60 1.74 1.48 10.17
CA LEU A 60 2.29 1.29 8.82
C LEU A 60 2.30 2.65 8.11
N GLY A 61 3.11 2.76 7.07
CA GLY A 61 3.00 3.87 6.12
C GLY A 61 1.67 3.83 5.36
N THR A 62 1.27 4.97 4.80
CA THR A 62 0.08 5.08 3.98
C THR A 62 0.31 4.43 2.61
N PHE A 63 -0.66 3.63 2.17
CA PHE A 63 -0.72 3.10 0.80
C PHE A 63 -1.73 3.89 -0.01
N PHE A 64 -1.49 4.01 -1.32
CA PHE A 64 -2.29 4.88 -2.18
C PHE A 64 -2.82 4.11 -3.39
N TYR A 65 -4.12 4.29 -3.65
CA TYR A 65 -4.66 4.11 -4.98
C TYR A 65 -4.58 5.42 -5.75
N THR A 66 -4.63 5.32 -7.07
CA THR A 66 -4.70 6.47 -7.96
C THR A 66 -5.86 6.29 -8.94
N THR A 67 -6.11 7.36 -9.70
CA THR A 67 -7.07 7.36 -10.80
C THR A 67 -6.37 6.99 -12.12
N PRO A 68 -7.10 6.54 -13.14
CA PRO A 68 -6.56 6.27 -14.49
C PRO A 68 -5.72 7.40 -15.08
N ARG A 69 -6.07 8.65 -14.82
CA ARG A 69 -5.35 9.81 -15.39
C ARG A 69 -3.97 10.05 -14.79
N CYS A 70 -3.73 9.54 -13.59
CA CYS A 70 -2.46 9.72 -12.86
C CYS A 70 -1.67 8.41 -12.78
N ALA A 71 -2.16 7.34 -13.40
CA ALA A 71 -1.40 6.10 -13.51
C ALA A 71 -0.22 6.31 -14.45
N LYS A 72 0.96 5.82 -14.06
CA LYS A 72 2.13 5.83 -14.94
C LYS A 72 1.83 4.96 -16.17
N PRO A 73 2.05 5.45 -17.40
CA PRO A 73 1.88 4.64 -18.60
C PRO A 73 2.77 3.40 -18.57
N ALA A 74 2.31 2.32 -19.19
CA ALA A 74 3.12 1.12 -19.33
C ALA A 74 4.38 1.45 -20.16
N ALA A 75 5.52 0.84 -19.81
CA ALA A 75 6.74 0.99 -20.59
C ALA A 75 6.49 0.42 -22.00
N GLY A 76 6.37 1.29 -22.99
CA GLY A 76 6.03 0.93 -24.37
C GLY A 76 4.79 1.63 -24.95
N GLU A 77 4.02 2.35 -24.14
CA GLU A 77 2.96 3.22 -24.64
C GLU A 77 3.55 4.59 -25.01
N THR A 78 4.04 4.71 -26.24
CA THR A 78 4.23 6.01 -26.89
C THR A 78 2.86 6.62 -27.15
N HIS A 79 2.35 7.37 -26.19
CA HIS A 79 1.38 8.42 -26.45
C HIS A 79 2.14 9.73 -26.44
N ASP A 80 2.16 10.39 -27.60
CA ASP A 80 2.86 11.65 -27.84
C ASP A 80 2.58 12.69 -26.74
N SER A 81 3.68 13.28 -26.25
CA SER A 81 3.80 14.60 -25.60
C SER A 81 2.87 14.90 -24.42
N PHE A 82 3.40 14.74 -23.21
CA PHE A 82 3.48 15.83 -22.23
C PHE A 82 4.76 15.62 -21.42
N ASP A 83 5.84 16.24 -21.86
CA ASP A 83 7.04 16.41 -21.07
C ASP A 83 6.65 17.10 -19.75
N CYS A 84 6.94 16.46 -18.63
CA CYS A 84 6.99 17.15 -17.35
C CYS A 84 8.26 18.00 -17.35
N ASP A 85 8.25 19.13 -18.05
CA ASP A 85 9.30 20.14 -17.93
C ASP A 85 9.38 20.56 -16.46
N ALA A 86 10.35 20.01 -15.75
CA ALA A 86 10.77 20.46 -14.43
C ALA A 86 11.54 21.78 -14.60
N ASN A 87 10.84 22.83 -15.04
CA ASN A 87 11.33 24.20 -14.93
C ASN A 87 11.19 24.65 -13.47
N ASN A 88 12.09 24.16 -12.61
CA ASN A 88 12.35 24.80 -11.34
C ASN A 88 13.34 25.94 -11.58
N ASN A 89 12.78 27.13 -11.83
CA ASN A 89 13.51 28.38 -11.71
C ASN A 89 13.44 28.82 -10.24
N TYR A 90 14.53 28.62 -9.49
CA TYR A 90 14.91 29.35 -8.27
C TYR A 90 16.41 29.18 -8.03
#